data_AF-A0A3N5SG23-F1
#
_entry.id   AF-A0A3N5SG23-F1
#
_cell.length_a   1.000
_cell.length_b   1.000
_cell.length_c   1.000
_cell.angle_alpha   90.00
_cell.angle_beta   90.00
_cell.angle_gamma   90.00
#
_symmetry.space_group_name_H-M   'P 1'
#
loop_
_entity.id
_entity.type
_entity.pdbx_description
1 polymer ?
#
loop_
_entity_poly.entity_id
_entity_poly.type
_entity_poly.pdbx_seq_one_letter_code
_entity_poly.pdbx_strand_id
1 'polypeptide(L)'
;MVDPRFCRYCGTQIKTTANFCPKCGRAIHKSSEQLPNRSEPFAAQSQAVKNYIPSPANNPTPQPAPQIHAPTSSMEKVVGIIPGATRHSGFIGIKTESFIVVLTNMRIIFAAQTSEMMQANIRRAKDDAKQQGKGFFGQWGAQFGANSGHQYLEIPPQQILAEQPTNFYITRDQLQSVRVWESSGDEDAVSTYYMEFRTAGGKHKFTFGQLNVRDLKKQLQNIYGDIVR
;
A
#
# COMPACT_ATOMS: atom_id res chain seq x y z
N MET A 1 -0.32 4.29 -38.21
CA MET A 1 -0.67 5.17 -37.07
C MET A 1 -0.80 4.26 -35.85
N VAL A 2 -0.09 4.54 -34.76
CA VAL A 2 -0.05 3.64 -33.60
C VAL A 2 -1.11 4.10 -32.60
N ASP A 3 -2.09 3.26 -32.30
CA ASP A 3 -3.15 3.60 -31.35
C ASP A 3 -2.58 4.00 -29.98
N PRO A 4 -3.06 5.09 -29.37
CA PRO A 4 -2.63 5.50 -28.05
C PRO A 4 -3.03 4.43 -27.03
N ARG A 5 -2.03 3.82 -26.38
CA ARG A 5 -2.28 2.90 -25.27
C ARG A 5 -2.55 3.70 -24.01
N PHE A 6 -3.56 3.31 -23.23
CA PHE A 6 -3.87 3.93 -21.94
C PHE A 6 -3.61 2.96 -20.80
N CYS A 7 -3.18 3.49 -19.66
CA CYS A 7 -3.04 2.72 -18.44
C CYS A 7 -4.41 2.27 -17.94
N ARG A 8 -4.66 0.95 -17.90
CA ARG A 8 -5.90 0.40 -17.34
C ARG A 8 -6.11 0.67 -15.84
N TYR A 9 -5.08 1.16 -15.15
CA TYR A 9 -5.13 1.41 -13.69
C TYR A 9 -5.34 2.88 -13.34
N CYS A 10 -4.85 3.82 -14.15
CA CYS A 10 -4.91 5.25 -13.83
C CYS A 10 -5.30 6.15 -15.03
N GLY A 11 -5.67 5.55 -16.16
CA GLY A 11 -6.16 6.25 -17.36
C GLY A 11 -5.10 7.07 -18.13
N THR A 12 -3.84 7.02 -17.74
CA THR A 12 -2.79 7.86 -18.35
C THR A 12 -2.33 7.29 -19.68
N GLN A 13 -2.16 8.13 -20.69
CA GLN A 13 -1.62 7.73 -21.98
C GLN A 13 -0.16 7.25 -21.85
N ILE A 14 0.16 6.11 -22.47
CA ILE A 14 1.45 5.45 -22.36
C ILE A 14 2.04 5.26 -23.75
N LYS A 15 3.35 5.53 -23.87
CA LYS A 15 4.14 5.19 -25.06
C LYS A 15 4.08 3.68 -25.34
N THR A 16 4.05 3.31 -26.61
CA THR A 16 3.89 1.91 -27.05
C THR A 16 5.08 0.99 -26.72
N THR A 17 6.24 1.57 -26.44
CA THR A 17 7.44 0.85 -26.01
C THR A 17 7.62 0.78 -24.50
N ALA A 18 6.81 1.49 -23.70
CA ALA A 18 6.95 1.48 -22.25
C ALA A 18 6.53 0.12 -21.67
N ASN A 19 7.30 -0.33 -20.67
CA ASN A 19 7.01 -1.52 -19.85
C ASN A 19 6.37 -1.14 -18.50
N PHE A 20 6.39 0.14 -18.14
CA PHE A 20 5.81 0.68 -16.90
C PHE A 20 5.07 1.99 -17.18
N CYS A 21 4.00 2.26 -16.42
CA CYS A 21 3.25 3.51 -16.50
C CYS A 21 4.01 4.64 -15.80
N PRO A 22 4.34 5.75 -16.48
CA PRO A 22 5.14 6.83 -15.90
C PRO A 22 4.41 7.63 -14.81
N LYS A 23 3.08 7.52 -14.72
CA LYS A 23 2.27 8.24 -13.72
C LYS A 23 1.98 7.43 -12.46
N CYS A 24 1.77 6.11 -12.57
CA CYS A 24 1.43 5.27 -11.43
C CYS A 24 2.44 4.16 -11.12
N GLY A 25 3.55 4.07 -11.87
CA GLY A 25 4.66 3.13 -11.64
C GLY A 25 4.39 1.65 -11.94
N ARG A 26 3.14 1.28 -12.26
CA ARG A 26 2.75 -0.13 -12.48
C ARG A 26 3.28 -0.66 -13.81
N ALA A 27 3.68 -1.93 -13.82
CA ALA A 27 4.05 -2.66 -15.03
C ALA A 27 2.84 -2.77 -15.99
N ILE A 28 3.11 -2.61 -17.27
CA ILE A 28 2.13 -2.80 -18.35
C ILE A 28 2.58 -3.97 -19.22
N HIS A 29 1.86 -5.09 -19.09
CA HIS A 29 2.12 -6.27 -19.91
C HIS A 29 1.77 -5.95 -21.38
N LYS A 30 2.72 -6.19 -22.29
CA LYS A 30 2.45 -6.15 -23.72
C LYS A 30 1.52 -7.32 -24.03
N SER A 31 0.29 -7.03 -24.45
CA SER A 31 -0.62 -8.05 -24.95
C SER A 31 -0.13 -8.52 -26.32
N SER A 32 0.74 -9.52 -26.32
CA SER A 32 1.03 -10.32 -27.51
C SER A 32 1.17 -11.77 -27.08
N GLU A 33 0.07 -12.36 -26.63
CA GLU A 33 -0.11 -13.81 -26.57
C GLU A 33 -1.47 -14.10 -27.21
N GLN A 34 -1.51 -13.94 -28.53
CA GLN A 34 -2.63 -14.40 -29.33
C GLN A 34 -2.32 -15.85 -29.72
N LEU A 35 -3.12 -16.76 -29.17
CA LEU A 35 -3.14 -18.18 -29.49
C LEU A 35 -3.16 -18.43 -31.02
N PRO A 36 -2.62 -19.56 -31.50
CA PRO A 36 -2.65 -19.92 -32.91
C PRO A 36 -4.10 -20.10 -33.37
N ASN A 37 -4.57 -19.19 -34.22
CA ASN A 37 -5.86 -19.25 -34.87
C ASN A 37 -5.84 -20.35 -35.93
N ARG A 38 -6.54 -21.45 -35.62
CA ARG A 38 -6.88 -22.53 -36.53
C ARG A 38 -8.03 -22.05 -37.42
N SER A 39 -7.73 -21.78 -38.68
CA SER A 39 -8.74 -21.70 -39.74
C SER A 39 -8.08 -21.85 -41.09
N GLU A 40 -8.13 -23.05 -41.67
CA GLU A 40 -8.24 -23.27 -43.12
C GLU A 40 -8.85 -24.67 -43.41
N PRO A 41 -9.48 -24.86 -44.58
CA PRO A 41 -10.60 -25.77 -44.79
C PRO A 41 -10.23 -27.17 -45.29
N PHE A 42 -11.21 -28.07 -45.18
CA PHE A 42 -11.23 -29.44 -45.70
C PHE A 42 -10.74 -29.52 -47.17
N ALA A 43 -9.63 -30.21 -47.41
CA ALA A 43 -9.34 -30.89 -48.67
C ALA A 43 -8.40 -32.07 -48.42
N ALA A 44 -8.74 -33.20 -49.01
CA ALA A 44 -8.22 -34.53 -48.73
C ALA A 44 -6.72 -34.69 -49.02
N GLN A 45 -6.05 -35.55 -48.25
CA GLN A 45 -5.18 -36.62 -48.77
C GLN A 45 -4.72 -37.58 -47.67
N SER A 46 -4.40 -38.79 -48.12
CA SER A 46 -4.58 -40.06 -47.42
C SER A 46 -3.25 -40.68 -46.99
N GLN A 47 -3.35 -41.67 -46.10
CA GLN A 47 -2.40 -42.76 -45.81
C GLN A 47 -1.25 -42.48 -44.82
N ALA A 48 -1.30 -43.11 -43.65
CA ALA A 48 -0.58 -44.36 -43.38
C ALA A 48 -0.64 -44.66 -41.87
N VAL A 49 -1.37 -45.74 -41.55
CA VAL A 49 -1.50 -46.35 -40.23
C VAL A 49 -0.13 -46.74 -39.67
N LYS A 50 0.25 -46.17 -38.52
CA LYS A 50 1.19 -46.80 -37.59
C LYS A 50 0.46 -47.07 -36.28
N ASN A 51 0.31 -48.36 -36.01
CA ASN A 51 -0.28 -48.96 -34.84
C ASN A 51 0.27 -48.34 -33.54
N TYR A 52 -0.62 -47.84 -32.70
CA TYR A 52 -0.41 -47.79 -31.25
C TYR A 52 -1.66 -48.32 -30.54
N ILE A 53 -1.48 -49.53 -30.01
CA ILE A 53 -2.14 -50.12 -28.84
C ILE A 53 -2.54 -49.07 -27.78
N PRO A 54 -3.76 -49.11 -27.22
CA PRO A 54 -4.16 -48.18 -26.17
C PRO A 54 -3.52 -48.57 -24.84
N SER A 55 -2.65 -47.70 -24.29
CA SER A 55 -2.33 -47.74 -22.85
C SER A 55 -3.55 -47.28 -22.04
N PRO A 56 -3.84 -47.91 -20.90
CA PRO A 56 -4.93 -47.49 -20.02
C PRO A 56 -4.65 -46.11 -19.41
N ALA A 57 -5.72 -45.34 -19.30
CA ALA A 57 -5.74 -43.94 -18.88
C ALA A 57 -5.01 -43.69 -17.56
N ASN A 58 -3.93 -42.91 -17.62
CA ASN A 58 -3.51 -42.08 -16.49
C ASN A 58 -4.20 -40.73 -16.66
N ASN A 59 -5.29 -40.52 -15.92
CA ASN A 59 -5.82 -39.18 -15.71
C ASN A 59 -4.69 -38.31 -15.15
N PRO A 60 -4.34 -37.17 -15.77
CA PRO A 60 -3.53 -36.19 -15.10
C PRO A 60 -4.35 -35.66 -13.93
N THR A 61 -3.92 -35.96 -12.71
CA THR A 61 -4.26 -35.16 -11.53
C THR A 61 -4.13 -33.68 -11.90
N PRO A 62 -5.10 -32.81 -11.54
CA PRO A 62 -4.99 -31.38 -11.80
C PRO A 62 -3.69 -30.86 -11.18
N GLN A 63 -2.69 -30.55 -12.02
CA GLN A 63 -1.54 -29.79 -11.58
C GLN A 63 -2.07 -28.47 -11.03
N PRO A 64 -1.71 -28.08 -9.78
CA PRO A 64 -1.96 -26.73 -9.33
C PRO A 64 -1.36 -25.78 -10.36
N ALA A 65 -2.19 -24.90 -10.93
CA ALA A 65 -1.73 -23.85 -11.82
C ALA A 65 -0.53 -23.13 -11.18
N PRO A 66 0.48 -22.68 -11.95
CA PRO A 66 1.58 -21.91 -11.42
C PRO A 66 1.02 -20.75 -10.60
N GLN A 67 1.10 -20.86 -9.28
CA GLN A 67 0.70 -19.77 -8.41
C GLN A 67 1.67 -18.64 -8.72
N ILE A 68 1.17 -17.62 -9.41
CA ILE A 68 1.86 -16.33 -9.53
C ILE A 68 1.83 -15.76 -8.12
N HIS A 69 2.78 -16.20 -7.30
CA HIS A 69 3.02 -15.61 -6.00
C HIS A 69 3.34 -14.14 -6.26
N ALA A 70 2.42 -13.24 -5.89
CA ALA A 70 2.82 -11.89 -5.56
C ALA A 70 4.03 -12.03 -4.62
N PRO A 71 5.12 -11.28 -4.82
CA PRO A 71 6.34 -11.46 -4.03
C PRO A 71 5.95 -11.38 -2.56
N THR A 72 5.95 -12.55 -1.92
CA THR A 72 5.63 -12.69 -0.52
C THR A 72 6.90 -12.23 0.17
N SER A 73 6.96 -10.95 0.53
CA SER A 73 8.07 -10.40 1.29
C SER A 73 7.97 -10.90 2.73
N SER A 74 8.30 -12.17 2.94
CA SER A 74 8.36 -12.86 4.23
C SER A 74 9.38 -12.26 5.21
N MET A 75 10.05 -11.16 4.83
CA MET A 75 11.02 -10.42 5.64
C MET A 75 10.63 -8.96 5.90
N GLU A 76 9.53 -8.46 5.32
CA GLU A 76 9.11 -7.09 5.59
C GLU A 76 8.48 -6.99 6.99
N LYS A 77 9.00 -6.10 7.84
CA LYS A 77 8.56 -5.90 9.22
C LYS A 77 8.25 -4.44 9.47
N VAL A 78 7.23 -4.20 10.29
CA VAL A 78 6.94 -2.87 10.81
C VAL A 78 8.00 -2.51 11.85
N VAL A 79 8.62 -1.35 11.68
CA VAL A 79 9.70 -0.83 12.56
C VAL A 79 9.26 0.42 13.32
N GLY A 80 8.11 0.98 12.98
CA GLY A 80 7.56 2.15 13.66
C GLY A 80 6.20 2.54 13.12
N ILE A 81 5.48 3.33 13.90
CA ILE A 81 4.18 3.89 13.54
C ILE A 81 4.10 5.35 13.97
N ILE A 82 3.36 6.14 13.22
CA ILE A 82 3.12 7.56 13.49
C ILE A 82 1.63 7.81 13.27
N PRO A 83 0.82 7.86 14.33
CA PRO A 83 -0.61 8.12 14.21
C PRO A 83 -0.88 9.61 13.95
N GLY A 84 -2.12 9.92 13.57
CA GLY A 84 -2.61 11.30 13.48
C GLY A 84 -2.11 12.10 12.28
N ALA A 85 -1.66 11.42 11.21
CA ALA A 85 -1.27 12.09 9.98
C ALA A 85 -2.51 12.52 9.20
N THR A 86 -2.61 13.82 8.91
CA THR A 86 -3.73 14.37 8.14
C THR A 86 -3.22 14.95 6.83
N ARG A 87 -3.85 14.58 5.72
CA ARG A 87 -3.59 15.14 4.40
C ARG A 87 -4.76 16.01 3.97
N HIS A 88 -4.47 17.27 3.68
CA HIS A 88 -5.43 18.21 3.09
C HIS A 88 -5.28 18.18 1.58
N SER A 89 -6.38 18.04 0.85
CA SER A 89 -6.42 17.95 -0.61
C SER A 89 -7.70 18.58 -1.20
N GLY A 90 -7.80 18.61 -2.53
CA GLY A 90 -8.94 19.20 -3.24
C GLY A 90 -8.92 20.72 -3.30
N PHE A 91 -9.98 21.30 -3.87
CA PHE A 91 -10.14 22.75 -3.98
C PHE A 91 -10.13 23.37 -2.57
N ILE A 92 -9.19 24.28 -2.33
CA ILE A 92 -9.06 25.04 -1.06
C ILE A 92 -8.76 24.15 0.17
N GLY A 93 -8.37 22.88 -0.01
CA GLY A 93 -8.04 21.99 1.11
C GLY A 93 -9.26 21.43 1.86
N ILE A 94 -10.45 21.49 1.28
CA ILE A 94 -11.70 21.01 1.89
C ILE A 94 -11.67 19.50 2.18
N LYS A 95 -10.92 18.70 1.40
CA LYS A 95 -10.84 17.26 1.61
C LYS A 95 -9.75 16.93 2.61
N THR A 96 -10.15 16.39 3.75
CA THR A 96 -9.27 15.94 4.81
C THR A 96 -9.26 14.42 4.86
N GLU A 97 -8.09 13.83 4.67
CA GLU A 97 -7.87 12.39 4.78
C GLU A 97 -6.97 12.10 5.97
N SER A 98 -7.38 11.19 6.84
CA SER A 98 -6.61 10.79 8.02
C SER A 98 -5.87 9.48 7.74
N PHE A 99 -4.64 9.37 8.23
CA PHE A 99 -3.77 8.21 8.06
C PHE A 99 -3.03 7.88 9.36
N ILE A 100 -2.69 6.61 9.51
CA ILE A 100 -1.57 6.17 10.34
C ILE A 100 -0.40 5.88 9.40
N VAL A 101 0.74 6.51 9.63
CA VAL A 101 1.95 6.28 8.86
C VAL A 101 2.67 5.09 9.49
N VAL A 102 2.80 4.00 8.74
CA VAL A 102 3.47 2.77 9.18
C VAL A 102 4.83 2.71 8.48
N LEU A 103 5.89 2.73 9.27
CA LEU A 103 7.26 2.61 8.79
C LEU A 103 7.63 1.13 8.77
N THR A 104 8.06 0.61 7.62
CA THR A 104 8.62 -0.73 7.51
C THR A 104 10.11 -0.66 7.16
N ASN A 105 10.81 -1.78 7.23
CA ASN A 105 12.18 -1.90 6.76
C ASN A 105 12.32 -1.78 5.22
N MET A 106 11.22 -1.68 4.46
CA MET A 106 11.25 -1.60 2.99
C MET A 106 10.53 -0.37 2.41
N ARG A 107 9.48 0.11 3.06
CA ARG A 107 8.58 1.16 2.56
C ARG A 107 7.85 1.88 3.70
N ILE A 108 7.22 2.98 3.33
CA ILE A 108 6.30 3.73 4.18
C ILE A 108 4.90 3.40 3.69
N ILE A 109 4.04 2.90 4.57
CA ILE A 109 2.64 2.62 4.29
C ILE A 109 1.78 3.70 4.94
N PHE A 110 0.79 4.17 4.21
CA PHE A 110 -0.20 5.14 4.69
C PHE A 110 -1.53 4.41 4.85
N ALA A 111 -1.83 4.02 6.09
CA ALA A 111 -3.05 3.31 6.44
C ALA A 111 -4.18 4.31 6.71
N ALA A 112 -5.08 4.47 5.75
CA ALA A 112 -6.22 5.37 5.81
C ALA A 112 -7.13 5.03 7.01
N GLN A 113 -7.53 6.08 7.71
CA GLN A 113 -8.49 6.01 8.80
C GLN A 113 -9.79 6.66 8.33
N THR A 114 -10.86 5.87 8.24
CA THR A 114 -12.18 6.42 7.92
C THR A 114 -12.83 7.02 9.17
N SER A 115 -13.79 7.91 8.97
CA SER A 115 -14.59 8.47 10.07
C SER A 115 -15.29 7.38 10.87
N GLU A 116 -15.76 6.32 10.21
CA GLU A 116 -16.41 5.17 10.84
C GLU A 116 -15.42 4.40 11.71
N MET A 117 -14.20 4.13 11.22
CA MET A 117 -13.15 3.48 12.01
C MET A 117 -12.78 4.29 13.25
N MET A 118 -12.56 5.60 13.09
CA MET A 118 -12.24 6.49 14.21
C MET A 118 -13.36 6.53 15.24
N GLN A 119 -14.63 6.66 14.81
CA GLN A 119 -15.77 6.62 15.71
C GLN A 119 -15.89 5.26 16.43
N ALA A 120 -15.70 4.15 15.72
CA ALA A 120 -15.71 2.82 16.31
C ALA A 120 -14.62 2.67 17.37
N ASN A 121 -13.41 3.17 17.12
CA ASN A 121 -12.33 3.10 18.09
C ASN A 121 -12.57 3.99 19.32
N ILE A 122 -13.15 5.19 19.14
CA ILE A 122 -13.55 6.05 20.28
C ILE A 122 -14.63 5.38 21.12
N ARG A 123 -15.61 4.74 20.48
CA ARG A 123 -16.67 3.99 21.18
C ARG A 123 -16.07 2.82 21.96
N ARG A 124 -15.26 1.98 21.32
CA ARG A 124 -14.56 0.86 21.98
C ARG A 124 -13.72 1.34 23.17
N ALA A 125 -12.90 2.37 23.01
CA ALA A 125 -12.09 2.90 24.10
C ALA A 125 -12.94 3.41 25.28
N LYS A 126 -14.11 4.02 25.01
CA LYS A 126 -15.05 4.44 26.05
C LYS A 126 -15.73 3.25 26.73
N ASP A 127 -16.07 2.21 25.98
CA ASP A 127 -16.71 1.01 26.50
C ASP A 127 -15.73 0.16 27.31
N ASP A 128 -14.49 0.03 26.85
CA ASP A 128 -13.39 -0.64 27.58
C ASP A 128 -13.05 0.10 28.87
N ALA A 129 -13.01 1.45 28.85
CA ALA A 129 -12.82 2.24 30.06
C ALA A 129 -13.95 2.03 31.10
N LYS A 130 -15.18 1.74 30.65
CA LYS A 130 -16.31 1.41 31.53
C LYS A 130 -16.28 -0.04 32.03
N GLN A 131 -15.64 -0.95 31.29
CA GLN A 131 -15.61 -2.39 31.58
C GLN A 131 -14.35 -2.85 32.35
N GLN A 132 -13.45 -1.94 32.73
CA GLN A 132 -12.27 -2.25 33.54
C GLN A 132 -12.65 -2.62 34.99
N GLY A 133 -13.08 -3.86 35.14
CA GLY A 133 -13.39 -4.52 36.40
C GLY A 133 -13.19 -6.04 36.40
N LYS A 134 -12.59 -6.66 35.37
CA LYS A 134 -12.15 -8.08 35.37
C LYS A 134 -11.32 -8.46 34.14
N GLY A 135 -10.07 -8.90 34.36
CA GLY A 135 -9.36 -9.97 33.64
C GLY A 135 -9.01 -9.80 32.14
N PHE A 136 -7.72 -9.97 31.83
CA PHE A 136 -7.05 -10.21 30.53
C PHE A 136 -7.36 -9.28 29.33
N PHE A 137 -8.63 -8.95 29.04
CA PHE A 137 -9.04 -7.97 28.03
C PHE A 137 -8.93 -6.50 28.51
N GLY A 138 -9.00 -6.27 29.83
CA GLY A 138 -8.82 -4.92 30.40
C GLY A 138 -7.41 -4.34 30.24
N GLN A 139 -6.38 -5.19 30.11
CA GLN A 139 -5.00 -4.73 29.87
C GLN A 139 -4.78 -4.33 28.40
N TRP A 140 -5.47 -4.99 27.46
CA TRP A 140 -5.49 -4.60 26.04
C TRP A 140 -6.35 -3.36 25.80
N GLY A 141 -7.44 -3.13 26.55
CA GLY A 141 -8.28 -1.94 26.38
C GLY A 141 -7.69 -0.65 26.96
N ALA A 142 -6.87 -0.73 28.01
CA ALA A 142 -6.35 0.45 28.73
C ALA A 142 -5.14 1.12 28.06
N GLN A 143 -4.32 0.37 27.31
CA GLN A 143 -3.06 0.87 26.75
C GLN A 143 -3.20 1.34 25.29
N PHE A 144 -4.27 0.93 24.61
CA PHE A 144 -4.56 1.28 23.23
C PHE A 144 -5.54 2.47 23.21
N GLY A 145 -5.01 3.69 23.31
CA GLY A 145 -5.81 4.89 23.06
C GLY A 145 -6.51 4.78 21.70
N ALA A 146 -7.72 5.34 21.59
CA ALA A 146 -8.67 5.22 20.48
C ALA A 146 -8.16 5.51 19.05
N ASN A 147 -6.89 5.87 18.87
CA ASN A 147 -6.28 6.16 17.56
C ASN A 147 -4.75 5.96 17.55
N SER A 148 -4.21 5.13 18.45
CA SER A 148 -2.76 5.01 18.62
C SER A 148 -2.05 4.27 17.48
N GLY A 149 -2.75 3.39 16.76
CA GLY A 149 -2.19 2.62 15.66
C GLY A 149 -1.25 1.48 16.06
N HIS A 150 -1.06 1.24 17.37
CA HIS A 150 -0.15 0.20 17.88
C HIS A 150 -0.47 -1.20 17.39
N GLN A 151 -1.74 -1.48 17.04
CA GLN A 151 -2.13 -2.75 16.43
C GLN A 151 -1.34 -3.06 15.15
N TYR A 152 -0.89 -2.03 14.42
CA TYR A 152 -0.13 -2.23 13.18
C TYR A 152 1.29 -2.75 13.40
N LEU A 153 1.82 -2.74 14.63
CA LEU A 153 3.14 -3.31 14.92
C LEU A 153 3.16 -4.83 14.71
N GLU A 154 2.02 -5.50 14.88
CA GLU A 154 1.89 -6.96 14.80
C GLU A 154 1.22 -7.42 13.50
N ILE A 155 0.66 -6.50 12.72
CA ILE A 155 -0.02 -6.81 11.46
C ILE A 155 1.00 -6.84 10.32
N PRO A 156 1.02 -7.91 9.49
CA PRO A 156 1.87 -7.96 8.31
C PRO A 156 1.61 -6.78 7.34
N PRO A 157 2.65 -6.14 6.78
CA PRO A 157 2.50 -4.98 5.89
C PRO A 157 1.52 -5.18 4.72
N GLN A 158 1.47 -6.38 4.14
CA GLN A 158 0.53 -6.75 3.08
C GLN A 158 -0.93 -6.66 3.54
N GLN A 159 -1.21 -7.08 4.77
CA GLN A 159 -2.54 -7.04 5.35
C GLN A 159 -2.97 -5.61 5.65
N ILE A 160 -2.04 -4.76 6.12
CA ILE A 160 -2.28 -3.32 6.27
C ILE A 160 -2.68 -2.71 4.92
N LEU A 161 -1.95 -3.02 3.84
CA LEU A 161 -2.27 -2.52 2.51
C LEU A 161 -3.61 -3.01 1.96
N ALA A 162 -4.06 -4.19 2.38
CA ALA A 162 -5.34 -4.76 1.96
C ALA A 162 -6.55 -4.25 2.79
N GLU A 163 -6.31 -3.58 3.92
CA GLU A 163 -7.37 -3.13 4.84
C GLU A 163 -8.31 -2.09 4.19
N GLN A 164 -7.75 -1.16 3.40
CA GLN A 164 -8.53 -0.14 2.71
C GLN A 164 -8.01 0.07 1.27
N PRO A 165 -8.90 0.21 0.27
CA PRO A 165 -8.49 0.50 -1.11
C PRO A 165 -7.71 1.82 -1.27
N THR A 166 -7.88 2.75 -0.33
CA THR A 166 -7.20 4.05 -0.31
C THR A 166 -5.82 3.99 0.36
N ASN A 167 -5.45 2.85 0.96
CA ASN A 167 -4.11 2.64 1.48
C ASN A 167 -3.11 2.67 0.34
N PHE A 168 -1.99 3.35 0.57
CA PHE A 168 -0.92 3.44 -0.41
C PHE A 168 0.43 3.36 0.29
N TYR A 169 1.49 3.23 -0.50
CA TYR A 169 2.85 3.18 0.03
C TYR A 169 3.81 3.97 -0.84
N ILE A 170 4.93 4.37 -0.22
CA ILE A 170 6.10 4.95 -0.87
C ILE A 170 7.27 4.02 -0.57
N THR A 171 7.96 3.53 -1.60
CA THR A 171 9.15 2.69 -1.42
C THR A 171 10.40 3.54 -1.18
N ARG A 172 11.45 2.93 -0.62
CA ARG A 172 12.70 3.64 -0.33
C ARG A 172 13.32 4.32 -1.55
N ASP A 173 13.27 3.68 -2.72
CA ASP A 173 13.82 4.15 -3.99
C ASP A 173 13.05 5.36 -4.56
N GLN A 174 11.76 5.46 -4.26
CA GLN A 174 10.95 6.61 -4.66
C GLN A 174 11.22 7.86 -3.82
N LEU A 175 11.83 7.69 -2.65
CA LEU A 175 11.97 8.73 -1.63
C LEU A 175 13.26 9.53 -1.81
N GLN A 176 13.10 10.79 -2.19
CA GLN A 176 14.20 11.73 -2.40
C GLN A 176 14.52 12.54 -1.14
N SER A 177 13.53 12.80 -0.29
CA SER A 177 13.72 13.52 0.97
C SER A 177 12.56 13.29 1.92
N VAL A 178 12.86 13.28 3.22
CA VAL A 178 11.87 13.42 4.30
C VAL A 178 12.18 14.68 5.08
N ARG A 179 11.17 15.48 5.37
CA ARG A 179 11.29 16.64 6.25
C ARG A 179 10.26 16.56 7.35
N VAL A 180 10.67 16.89 8.57
CA VAL A 180 9.78 17.04 9.72
C VAL A 180 10.06 18.39 10.34
N TRP A 181 9.02 19.19 10.58
CA TRP A 181 9.18 20.50 11.20
C TRP A 181 7.91 20.92 11.95
N GLU A 182 8.09 21.81 12.90
CA GLU A 182 7.00 22.49 13.60
C GLU A 182 6.77 23.85 12.95
N SER A 183 5.52 24.27 12.84
CA SER A 183 5.14 25.65 12.61
C SER A 183 4.37 26.12 13.82
N SER A 184 4.99 26.96 14.62
CA SER A 184 4.32 27.80 15.59
C SER A 184 3.49 28.84 14.84
N GLY A 185 2.26 29.08 15.28
CA GLY A 185 1.54 30.30 14.89
C GLY A 185 1.93 31.46 15.82
N ASP A 186 1.14 32.53 15.80
CA ASP A 186 1.29 33.65 16.75
C ASP A 186 1.18 33.16 18.21
N GLU A 187 1.51 33.99 19.20
CA GLU A 187 1.71 33.61 20.63
C GLU A 187 0.58 32.76 21.26
N ASP A 188 -0.64 32.78 20.72
CA ASP A 188 -1.81 32.02 21.20
C ASP A 188 -2.19 30.79 20.34
N ALA A 189 -1.50 30.56 19.22
CA ALA A 189 -1.86 29.50 18.28
C ALA A 189 -1.19 28.16 18.63
N VAL A 190 -1.99 27.10 18.64
CA VAL A 190 -1.48 25.73 18.83
C VAL A 190 -0.52 25.37 17.70
N SER A 191 0.69 24.94 18.07
CA SER A 191 1.70 24.48 17.11
C SER A 191 1.14 23.40 16.19
N THR A 192 1.38 23.54 14.90
CA THR A 192 1.08 22.51 13.90
C THR A 192 2.37 21.85 13.44
N TYR A 193 2.39 20.52 13.46
CA TYR A 193 3.56 19.75 13.05
C TYR A 193 3.36 19.23 11.63
N TYR A 194 4.45 19.19 10.86
CA TYR A 194 4.42 18.83 9.45
C TYR A 194 5.40 17.70 9.16
N MET A 195 5.00 16.81 8.25
CA MET A 195 5.87 15.85 7.60
C MET A 195 5.70 15.93 6.08
N GLU A 196 6.80 16.07 5.35
CA GLU A 196 6.81 16.07 3.89
C GLU A 196 7.71 14.95 3.37
N PHE A 197 7.15 14.10 2.52
CA PHE A 197 7.88 13.13 1.72
C PHE A 197 7.97 13.66 0.29
N ARG A 198 9.19 13.87 -0.19
CA ARG A 198 9.46 14.25 -1.58
C ARG A 198 9.78 12.99 -2.38
N THR A 199 9.03 12.76 -3.44
CA THR A 199 9.23 11.65 -4.37
C THR A 199 9.44 12.17 -5.79
N ALA A 200 9.87 11.29 -6.70
CA ALA A 200 9.93 11.63 -8.13
C ALA A 200 8.57 12.08 -8.70
N GLY A 201 7.46 11.62 -8.11
CA GLY A 201 6.10 11.97 -8.51
C GLY A 201 5.53 13.23 -7.85
N GLY A 202 6.26 13.89 -6.95
CA GLY A 202 5.82 15.10 -6.27
C GLY A 202 5.99 15.07 -4.76
N LYS A 203 5.17 15.86 -4.06
CA LYS A 203 5.24 16.02 -2.60
C LYS A 203 4.03 15.41 -1.93
N HIS A 204 4.26 14.64 -0.88
CA HIS A 204 3.22 14.18 0.04
C HIS A 204 3.42 14.91 1.37
N LYS A 205 2.54 15.88 1.68
CA LYS A 205 2.60 16.68 2.91
C LYS A 205 1.47 16.27 3.85
N PHE A 206 1.82 16.07 5.11
CA PHE A 206 0.92 15.71 6.19
C PHE A 206 1.06 16.68 7.36
N THR A 207 -0.03 16.90 8.07
CA THR A 207 -0.09 17.67 9.32
C THR A 207 -0.39 16.74 10.50
N PHE A 208 0.14 17.06 11.67
CA PHE A 208 -0.11 16.37 12.92
C PHE A 208 -0.45 17.40 13.99
N GLY A 209 -1.38 17.06 14.88
CA GLY A 209 -1.72 17.90 16.04
C GLY A 209 -0.65 17.85 17.14
N GLN A 210 0.08 16.73 17.24
CA GLN A 210 1.18 16.57 18.18
C GLN A 210 2.26 15.67 17.57
N LEU A 211 3.52 16.07 17.68
CA LEU A 211 4.65 15.29 17.18
C LEU A 211 5.93 15.67 17.92
N ASN A 212 6.68 14.68 18.40
CA ASN A 212 8.05 14.93 18.86
C ASN A 212 8.99 14.96 17.65
N VAL A 213 9.19 16.15 17.08
CA VAL A 213 9.99 16.34 15.85
C VAL A 213 11.41 15.80 15.99
N ARG A 214 12.05 15.99 17.14
CA ARG A 214 13.44 15.57 17.36
C ARG A 214 13.57 14.05 17.33
N ASP A 215 12.77 13.34 18.11
CA ASP A 215 12.88 11.89 18.22
C ASP A 215 12.41 11.20 16.94
N LEU A 216 11.39 11.75 16.30
CA LEU A 216 10.94 11.25 15.01
C LEU A 216 12.00 11.46 13.91
N LYS A 217 12.68 12.61 13.86
CA LYS A 217 13.80 12.80 12.94
C LYS A 217 14.89 11.77 13.16
N LYS A 218 15.28 11.49 14.41
CA LYS A 218 16.29 10.47 14.72
C LYS A 218 15.85 9.08 14.25
N GLN A 219 14.60 8.70 14.54
CA GLN A 219 14.06 7.41 14.08
C GLN A 219 14.07 7.32 12.56
N LEU A 220 13.61 8.36 11.86
CA LEU A 220 13.63 8.39 10.39
C LEU A 220 15.05 8.37 9.85
N GLN A 221 16.01 9.07 10.48
CA GLN A 221 17.43 9.04 10.10
C GLN A 221 18.02 7.64 10.25
N ASN A 222 17.67 6.91 11.31
CA ASN A 222 18.11 5.52 11.49
C ASN A 222 17.59 4.59 10.39
N ILE A 223 16.40 4.87 9.84
CA ILE A 223 15.77 4.03 8.81
C ILE A 223 16.21 4.45 7.39
N TYR A 224 16.27 5.76 7.13
CA TYR A 224 16.40 6.32 5.79
C TYR A 224 17.75 6.99 5.53
N GLY A 225 18.55 7.23 6.56
CA GLY A 225 19.84 7.91 6.48
C GLY A 225 19.71 9.38 6.10
N ASP A 226 20.66 9.86 5.30
CA ASP A 226 20.91 11.28 5.03
C ASP A 226 19.83 11.99 4.19
N ILE A 227 18.80 11.27 3.71
CA ILE A 227 17.68 11.89 2.99
C ILE A 227 16.70 12.60 3.93
N VAL A 228 16.82 12.37 5.25
CA VAL A 228 16.01 13.01 6.29
C VAL A 228 16.65 14.35 6.68
N ARG A 229 15.88 15.43 6.57
CA ARG A 229 16.31 16.82 6.79
C ARG A 229 15.52 17.48 7.91
#